data_AF-A0A6B3HVP9-F1
#
_entry.id   AF-A0A6B3HVP9-F1
#
_cell.length_a   1.000
_cell.length_b   1.000
_cell.length_c   1.000
_cell.angle_alpha   90.00
_cell.angle_beta   90.00
_cell.angle_gamma   90.00
#
_symmetry.space_group_name_H-M   'P 1'
#
loop_
_entity.id
_entity.type
_entity.pdbx_description
1 polymer ?
#
loop_
_entity_poly.entity_id
_entity_poly.type
_entity_poly.pdbx_seq_one_letter_code
_entity_poly.pdbx_strand_id
1 'polypeptide(L)'
;AQDPSARTSAQVPPRATTPAERRTDARLDELRGDPARLKAFFAALPKGGDLHNHLSGAVTTEYLIRLAGENGLCIDATTTAVRPPCGPGTRPAADARTDAEFRQRIVRAWSMQDFPADQSGHDHFFDTFGKFGEATRDRGKLLANVANTVVEQNQFYLETL
;
A
#
# COMPACT_ATOMS: atom_id res chain seq x y z
N ALA A 1 35.28 -21.56 35.17
CA ALA A 1 34.40 -21.51 34.00
C ALA A 1 34.37 -20.06 33.51
N GLN A 2 34.87 -19.79 32.30
CA GLN A 2 34.86 -18.44 31.71
C GLN A 2 33.67 -18.35 30.76
N ASP A 3 32.89 -17.28 30.91
CA ASP A 3 31.66 -17.00 30.19
C ASP A 3 31.98 -16.51 28.75
N PRO A 4 31.57 -17.22 27.68
CA PRO A 4 32.04 -16.95 26.32
C PRO A 4 31.22 -15.91 25.52
N SER A 5 30.32 -15.14 26.14
CA SER A 5 29.36 -14.31 25.39
C SER A 5 29.54 -12.79 25.46
N ALA A 6 30.76 -12.28 25.63
CA ALA A 6 31.06 -10.86 25.36
C ALA A 6 31.67 -10.70 23.97
N ARG A 7 30.88 -10.86 22.90
CA ARG A 7 31.28 -10.38 21.57
C ARG A 7 31.10 -8.86 21.56
N THR A 8 32.19 -8.14 21.76
CA THR A 8 32.26 -6.71 21.46
C THR A 8 31.83 -6.51 20.01
N SER A 9 30.69 -5.84 19.79
CA SER A 9 30.27 -5.45 18.44
C SER A 9 31.36 -4.56 17.86
N ALA A 10 32.13 -5.07 16.91
CA ALA A 10 33.12 -4.27 16.21
C ALA A 10 32.40 -3.10 15.54
N GLN A 11 32.73 -1.88 15.94
CA GLN A 11 32.10 -0.69 15.43
C GLN A 11 32.59 -0.47 14.00
N VAL A 12 31.72 -0.75 13.03
CA VAL A 12 32.04 -0.54 11.61
C VAL A 12 32.28 0.96 11.41
N PRO A 13 33.44 1.39 10.90
CA PRO A 13 33.70 2.80 10.68
C PRO A 13 32.67 3.38 9.71
N PRO A 14 32.22 4.63 9.92
CA PRO A 14 31.23 5.24 9.05
C PRO A 14 31.78 5.34 7.63
N ARG A 15 30.99 4.89 6.65
CA ARG A 15 31.32 4.99 5.24
C ARG A 15 31.41 6.47 4.84
N ALA A 16 32.49 6.84 4.15
CA ALA A 16 32.64 8.20 3.62
C ALA A 16 31.57 8.50 2.55
N THR A 17 30.99 9.70 2.62
CA THR A 17 29.99 10.18 1.66
C THR A 17 30.63 10.38 0.28
N THR A 18 30.02 9.83 -0.76
CA THR A 18 30.56 9.95 -2.13
C THR A 18 30.25 11.34 -2.72
N PRO A 19 31.00 11.79 -3.73
CA PRO A 19 30.64 13.01 -4.48
C PRO A 19 29.25 12.94 -5.12
N ALA A 20 28.80 11.75 -5.51
CA ALA A 20 27.46 11.56 -6.07
C ALA A 20 26.37 11.81 -5.00
N GLU A 21 26.55 11.25 -3.80
CA GLU A 21 25.62 11.47 -2.68
C GLU A 21 25.52 12.95 -2.31
N ARG A 22 26.64 13.68 -2.24
CA ARG A 22 26.61 15.14 -1.96
C ARG A 22 25.83 15.92 -3.01
N ARG A 23 25.93 15.56 -4.30
CA ARG A 23 25.15 16.22 -5.36
C ARG A 23 23.67 15.88 -5.28
N THR A 24 23.33 14.63 -4.99
CA THR A 24 21.93 14.20 -4.80
C THR A 24 21.30 14.91 -3.61
N ASP A 25 22.03 15.05 -2.51
CA ASP A 25 21.60 15.76 -1.30
C ASP A 25 21.36 17.25 -1.56
N ALA A 26 22.34 17.95 -2.15
CA ALA A 26 22.17 19.35 -2.56
C ALA A 26 20.98 19.54 -3.51
N ARG A 27 20.76 18.59 -4.43
CA ARG A 27 19.63 18.62 -5.35
C ARG A 27 18.29 18.42 -4.64
N LEU A 28 18.23 17.53 -3.65
CA LEU A 28 17.03 17.35 -2.82
C LEU A 28 16.71 18.65 -2.06
N ASP A 29 17.73 19.30 -1.50
CA ASP A 29 17.59 20.57 -0.77
C ASP A 29 17.03 21.69 -1.64
N GLU A 30 17.55 21.85 -2.86
CA GLU A 30 17.03 22.82 -3.83
C GLU A 30 15.54 22.60 -4.17
N LEU A 31 15.07 21.34 -4.11
CA LEU A 31 13.72 20.97 -4.52
C LEU A 31 12.70 21.00 -3.38
N ARG A 32 13.11 21.18 -2.11
CA ARG A 32 12.19 21.14 -0.95
C ARG A 32 10.99 22.09 -1.06
N GLY A 33 11.18 23.24 -1.71
CA GLY A 33 10.14 24.25 -1.90
C GLY A 33 9.23 24.05 -3.12
N ASP A 34 9.46 23.01 -3.93
CA ASP A 34 8.69 22.72 -5.13
C ASP A 34 8.15 21.28 -5.10
N PRO A 35 6.93 21.06 -4.58
CA PRO A 35 6.36 19.73 -4.41
C PRO A 35 6.26 18.92 -5.70
N ALA A 36 6.01 19.56 -6.85
CA ALA A 36 5.89 18.87 -8.13
C ALA A 36 7.24 18.32 -8.60
N ARG A 37 8.29 19.14 -8.51
CA ARG A 37 9.65 18.70 -8.84
C ARG A 37 10.20 17.72 -7.82
N LEU A 38 9.85 17.88 -6.54
CA LEU A 38 10.23 16.95 -5.48
C LEU A 38 9.61 15.56 -5.70
N LYS A 39 8.33 15.49 -6.10
CA LYS A 39 7.68 14.23 -6.49
C LYS A 39 8.39 13.57 -7.67
N ALA A 40 8.71 14.34 -8.71
CA ALA A 40 9.44 13.82 -9.87
C ALA A 40 10.84 13.29 -9.49
N PHE A 41 11.54 13.97 -8.58
CA PHE A 41 12.83 13.53 -8.04
C PHE A 41 12.71 12.18 -7.32
N PHE A 42 11.74 12.01 -6.42
CA PHE A 42 11.56 10.74 -5.70
C PHE A 42 11.06 9.60 -6.59
N ALA A 43 10.23 9.89 -7.59
CA ALA A 43 9.83 8.91 -8.59
C ALA A 43 11.05 8.38 -9.36
N ALA A 44 11.96 9.27 -9.75
CA ALA A 44 13.20 8.91 -10.47
C ALA A 44 14.28 8.29 -9.59
N LEU A 45 14.22 8.40 -8.25
CA LEU A 45 15.23 7.85 -7.35
C LEU A 45 15.25 6.30 -7.43
N PRO A 46 16.41 5.66 -7.69
CA PRO A 46 16.53 4.20 -7.66
C PRO A 46 16.46 3.72 -6.20
N LYS A 47 15.30 3.17 -5.81
CA LYS A 47 14.99 2.87 -4.40
C LYS A 47 15.44 1.48 -3.94
N GLY A 48 15.97 0.65 -4.84
CA GLY A 48 16.40 -0.71 -4.48
C GLY A 48 15.20 -1.62 -4.31
N GLY A 49 15.10 -2.33 -3.18
CA GLY A 49 14.03 -3.30 -2.91
C GLY A 49 12.95 -2.77 -1.97
N ASP A 50 11.70 -3.18 -2.19
CA ASP A 50 10.65 -3.17 -1.16
C ASP A 50 10.76 -4.46 -0.35
N LEU A 51 11.13 -4.33 0.93
CA LEU A 51 11.44 -5.45 1.81
C LEU A 51 10.36 -5.71 2.87
N HIS A 52 9.36 -4.85 2.96
CA HIS A 52 8.31 -4.99 3.97
C HIS A 52 7.01 -4.39 3.44
N ASN A 53 6.20 -5.24 2.85
CA ASN A 53 4.79 -4.96 2.63
C ASN A 53 3.95 -6.21 2.88
N HIS A 54 2.66 -5.99 3.10
CA HIS A 54 1.66 -7.05 3.06
C HIS A 54 0.97 -6.97 1.71
N LEU A 55 0.91 -8.08 0.98
CA LEU A 55 0.42 -8.09 -0.41
C LEU A 55 -1.01 -7.51 -0.51
N SER A 56 -1.87 -7.86 0.44
CA SER A 56 -3.26 -7.41 0.48
C SER A 56 -3.40 -5.90 0.76
N GLY A 57 -2.44 -5.30 1.47
CA GLY A 57 -2.42 -3.87 1.78
C GLY A 57 -1.61 -3.02 0.79
N ALA A 58 -0.76 -3.66 -0.03
CA ALA A 58 0.05 -2.98 -1.05
C ALA A 58 -0.72 -2.67 -2.34
N VAL A 59 -1.84 -3.37 -2.58
CA VAL A 59 -2.70 -3.18 -3.75
C VAL A 59 -3.63 -1.98 -3.53
N THR A 60 -3.80 -1.16 -4.57
CA THR A 60 -4.74 -0.01 -4.50
C THR A 60 -6.17 -0.45 -4.21
N THR A 61 -6.87 0.32 -3.38
CA THR A 61 -8.27 0.06 -3.04
C THR A 61 -9.17 0.02 -4.28
N GLU A 62 -8.89 0.85 -5.28
CA GLU A 62 -9.60 0.87 -6.56
C GLU A 62 -9.45 -0.46 -7.32
N TYR A 63 -8.26 -1.06 -7.30
CA TYR A 63 -8.05 -2.37 -7.92
C TYR A 63 -8.77 -3.48 -7.15
N LEU A 64 -8.80 -3.42 -5.82
CA LEU A 64 -9.62 -4.35 -5.02
C LEU A 64 -11.12 -4.22 -5.34
N ILE A 65 -11.65 -3.01 -5.49
CA ILE A 65 -13.04 -2.77 -5.91
C ILE A 65 -13.30 -3.37 -7.30
N ARG A 66 -12.36 -3.19 -8.24
CA ARG A 66 -12.44 -3.81 -9.57
C ARG A 66 -12.51 -5.34 -9.46
N LEU A 67 -11.60 -5.97 -8.71
CA LEU A 67 -11.59 -7.42 -8.53
C LEU A 67 -12.86 -7.93 -7.86
N ALA A 68 -13.39 -7.20 -6.88
CA ALA A 68 -14.67 -7.52 -6.26
C ALA A 68 -15.82 -7.53 -7.28
N GLY A 69 -15.85 -6.54 -8.19
CA GLY A 69 -16.81 -6.50 -9.29
C GLY A 69 -16.63 -7.64 -10.30
N GLU A 70 -15.39 -7.93 -10.72
CA GLU A 70 -15.07 -9.04 -11.64
C GLU A 70 -15.49 -10.41 -11.06
N ASN A 71 -15.32 -10.59 -9.75
CA ASN A 71 -15.63 -11.83 -9.05
C ASN A 71 -17.10 -11.93 -8.61
N GLY A 72 -17.94 -10.95 -8.96
CA GLY A 72 -19.36 -10.93 -8.61
C GLY A 72 -19.62 -10.80 -7.11
N LEU A 73 -18.68 -10.25 -6.33
CA LEU A 73 -18.86 -10.01 -4.90
C LEU A 73 -19.93 -8.94 -4.66
N CYS A 74 -20.48 -8.97 -3.44
CA CYS A 74 -21.45 -8.00 -2.97
C CYS A 74 -20.84 -7.21 -1.81
N ILE A 75 -21.32 -6.00 -1.58
CA ILE A 75 -20.95 -5.13 -0.47
C ILE A 75 -22.14 -5.05 0.48
N ASP A 76 -21.96 -5.41 1.73
CA ASP A 76 -23.01 -5.33 2.76
C ASP A 76 -23.14 -3.93 3.38
N ALA A 77 -24.05 -3.77 4.33
CA ALA A 77 -24.28 -2.51 5.04
C ALA A 77 -23.06 -2.00 5.84
N THR A 78 -22.13 -2.88 6.21
CA THR A 78 -20.88 -2.53 6.90
C THR A 78 -19.75 -2.18 5.92
N THR A 79 -20.04 -2.21 4.62
CA THR A 79 -19.05 -2.07 3.54
C THR A 79 -18.07 -3.24 3.47
N THR A 80 -18.48 -4.42 3.92
CA THR A 80 -17.70 -5.66 3.79
C THR A 80 -18.02 -6.35 2.47
N ALA A 81 -16.98 -6.82 1.76
CA ALA A 81 -17.12 -7.67 0.59
C ALA A 81 -17.53 -9.08 1.02
N VAL A 82 -18.65 -9.56 0.47
CA VAL A 82 -19.22 -10.89 0.73
C VAL A 82 -19.43 -11.65 -0.59
N ARG A 83 -19.44 -12.98 -0.50
CA ARG A 83 -19.60 -13.86 -1.68
C ARG A 83 -21.01 -13.78 -2.27
N PRO A 84 -21.16 -13.96 -3.60
CA PRO A 84 -22.46 -14.09 -4.24
C PRO A 84 -23.24 -15.34 -3.78
N PRO A 85 -24.57 -15.40 -4.00
CA PRO A 85 -25.38 -14.38 -4.67
C PRO A 85 -25.69 -13.16 -3.78
N CYS A 86 -25.88 -11.99 -4.39
CA CYS A 86 -26.29 -10.79 -3.66
C CYS A 86 -27.75 -10.92 -3.23
N GLY A 87 -28.00 -10.78 -1.93
CA GLY A 87 -29.33 -10.84 -1.33
C GLY A 87 -29.76 -9.51 -0.70
N PRO A 88 -30.92 -9.49 -0.01
CA PRO A 88 -31.38 -8.33 0.73
C PRO A 88 -30.29 -7.75 1.65
N GLY A 89 -30.10 -6.43 1.62
CA GLY A 89 -29.08 -5.75 2.43
C GLY A 89 -27.65 -5.79 1.86
N THR A 90 -27.46 -6.35 0.66
CA THR A 90 -26.17 -6.32 -0.06
C THR A 90 -26.34 -5.68 -1.43
N ARG A 91 -25.26 -5.09 -1.95
CA ARG A 91 -25.22 -4.45 -3.27
C ARG A 91 -24.08 -5.04 -4.11
N PRO A 92 -24.26 -5.34 -5.41
CA PRO A 92 -23.17 -5.82 -6.25
C PRO A 92 -21.98 -4.85 -6.25
N ALA A 93 -20.77 -5.34 -6.00
CA ALA A 93 -19.56 -4.50 -6.00
C ALA A 93 -19.31 -3.85 -7.38
N ALA A 94 -19.75 -4.50 -8.46
CA ALA A 94 -19.66 -3.99 -9.82
C ALA A 94 -20.34 -2.62 -10.01
N ASP A 95 -21.34 -2.27 -9.20
CA ASP A 95 -22.03 -0.98 -9.27
C ASP A 95 -21.09 0.20 -8.96
N ALA A 96 -20.02 -0.02 -8.17
CA ALA A 96 -19.03 1.01 -7.85
C ALA A 96 -18.28 1.52 -9.10
N ARG A 97 -18.34 0.81 -10.23
CA ARG A 97 -17.79 1.28 -11.50
C ARG A 97 -18.52 2.52 -12.02
N THR A 98 -19.85 2.58 -11.84
CA THR A 98 -20.69 3.65 -12.38
C THR A 98 -21.24 4.58 -11.31
N ASP A 99 -21.41 4.11 -10.08
CA ASP A 99 -21.85 4.91 -8.95
C ASP A 99 -20.63 5.45 -8.17
N ALA A 100 -20.36 6.75 -8.33
CA ALA A 100 -19.22 7.40 -7.72
C ALA A 100 -19.35 7.53 -6.19
N GLU A 101 -20.55 7.76 -5.67
CA GLU A 101 -20.78 7.87 -4.22
C GLU A 101 -20.60 6.51 -3.55
N PHE A 102 -21.10 5.45 -4.17
CA PHE A 102 -20.89 4.09 -3.70
C PHE A 102 -19.41 3.72 -3.71
N ARG A 103 -18.70 4.01 -4.80
CA ARG A 103 -17.25 3.79 -4.87
C ARG A 103 -16.51 4.55 -3.77
N GLN A 104 -16.83 5.83 -3.56
CA GLN A 104 -16.17 6.64 -2.55
C GLN A 104 -16.43 6.13 -1.13
N ARG A 105 -17.65 5.61 -0.86
CA ARG A 105 -17.95 4.94 0.41
C ARG A 105 -17.07 3.71 0.64
N ILE A 106 -16.87 2.88 -0.39
CA ILE A 106 -15.98 1.72 -0.30
C ILE A 106 -14.53 2.15 -0.08
N VAL A 107 -14.04 3.13 -0.85
CA VAL A 107 -12.67 3.64 -0.71
C VAL A 107 -12.41 4.15 0.71
N ARG A 108 -13.32 4.94 1.29
CA ARG A 108 -13.20 5.42 2.68
C ARG A 108 -13.20 4.29 3.71
N ALA A 109 -13.97 3.22 3.47
CA ALA A 109 -14.04 2.08 4.38
C ALA A 109 -12.87 1.10 4.25
N TRP A 110 -12.20 1.07 3.09
CA TRP A 110 -11.12 0.12 2.76
C TRP A 110 -9.74 0.80 2.69
N SER A 111 -9.63 2.05 3.13
CA SER A 111 -8.37 2.81 3.16
C SER A 111 -8.39 3.88 4.26
N MET A 112 -7.29 4.63 4.41
CA MET A 112 -7.22 5.80 5.29
C MET A 112 -7.68 7.10 4.60
N GLN A 113 -8.16 7.04 3.35
CA GLN A 113 -8.60 8.22 2.62
C GLN A 113 -9.81 8.86 3.32
N ASP A 114 -9.75 10.18 3.52
CA ASP A 114 -10.76 10.97 4.23
C ASP A 114 -11.10 10.43 5.63
N PHE A 115 -10.14 9.80 6.31
CA PHE A 115 -10.32 9.22 7.65
C PHE A 115 -10.85 10.27 8.67
N PRO A 116 -11.92 9.97 9.42
CA PRO A 116 -12.47 10.89 10.42
C PRO A 116 -11.53 11.11 11.62
N ALA A 117 -11.23 12.37 11.94
CA ALA A 117 -10.27 12.72 12.99
C ALA A 117 -10.73 12.37 14.42
N ASP A 118 -12.02 12.08 14.62
CA ASP A 118 -12.65 11.73 15.89
C ASP A 118 -12.66 10.22 16.18
N GLN A 119 -12.06 9.40 15.31
CA GLN A 119 -12.02 7.94 15.44
C GLN A 119 -10.59 7.42 15.72
N SER A 120 -10.49 6.17 16.18
CA SER A 120 -9.21 5.47 16.32
C SER A 120 -8.67 5.08 14.94
N GLY A 121 -7.60 5.75 14.50
CA GLY A 121 -6.95 5.42 13.22
C GLY A 121 -6.38 4.01 13.18
N HIS A 122 -5.90 3.52 14.33
CA HIS A 122 -5.46 2.13 14.50
C HIS A 122 -6.60 1.16 14.19
N ASP A 123 -7.77 1.35 14.83
CA ASP A 123 -8.88 0.41 14.69
C ASP A 123 -9.49 0.48 13.30
N HIS A 124 -9.61 1.68 12.72
CA HIS A 124 -10.05 1.84 11.33
C HIS A 124 -9.11 1.13 10.35
N PHE A 125 -7.78 1.30 10.52
CA PHE A 125 -6.79 0.63 9.68
C PHE A 125 -6.93 -0.91 9.76
N PHE A 126 -7.01 -1.47 10.96
CA PHE A 126 -7.09 -2.93 11.13
C PHE A 126 -8.45 -3.53 10.73
N ASP A 127 -9.53 -2.78 10.86
CA ASP A 127 -10.86 -3.20 10.40
C ASP A 127 -10.94 -3.36 8.87
N THR A 128 -10.16 -2.58 8.11
CA THR A 128 -10.17 -2.64 6.64
C THR A 128 -9.86 -4.04 6.09
N PHE A 129 -8.93 -4.78 6.71
CA PHE A 129 -8.51 -6.10 6.23
C PHE A 129 -9.64 -7.13 6.28
N GLY A 130 -10.51 -7.05 7.29
CA GLY A 130 -11.72 -7.87 7.37
C GLY A 130 -12.72 -7.51 6.28
N LYS A 131 -12.89 -6.20 6.01
CA LYS A 131 -13.85 -5.69 5.03
C LYS A 131 -13.54 -6.10 3.60
N PHE A 132 -12.29 -6.02 3.15
CA PHE A 132 -11.94 -6.34 1.75
C PHE A 132 -11.44 -7.78 1.54
N GLY A 133 -11.36 -8.62 2.58
CA GLY A 133 -10.67 -9.92 2.52
C GLY A 133 -11.16 -10.86 1.39
N GLU A 134 -12.45 -10.82 1.05
CA GLU A 134 -12.97 -11.60 -0.09
C GLU A 134 -12.44 -11.10 -1.45
N ALA A 135 -12.13 -9.80 -1.58
CA ALA A 135 -11.56 -9.21 -2.79
C ALA A 135 -10.08 -9.55 -2.99
N THR A 136 -9.38 -10.08 -1.97
CA THR A 136 -7.94 -10.38 -2.04
C THR A 136 -7.62 -11.84 -2.40
N ARG A 137 -8.63 -12.64 -2.76
CA ARG A 137 -8.43 -14.08 -3.02
C ARG A 137 -7.57 -14.40 -4.24
N ASP A 138 -7.57 -13.53 -5.26
CA ASP A 138 -6.74 -13.70 -6.46
C ASP A 138 -5.32 -13.18 -6.24
N ARG A 139 -4.53 -13.91 -5.44
CA ARG A 139 -3.15 -13.50 -5.07
C ARG A 139 -2.24 -13.28 -6.27
N GLY A 140 -2.47 -13.99 -7.38
CA GLY A 140 -1.69 -13.84 -8.61
C GLY A 140 -1.92 -12.46 -9.25
N LYS A 141 -3.18 -12.03 -9.39
CA LYS A 141 -3.51 -10.68 -9.87
C LYS A 141 -2.99 -9.59 -8.93
N LEU A 142 -3.10 -9.80 -7.62
CA LEU A 142 -2.55 -8.85 -6.64
C LEU A 142 -1.04 -8.68 -6.82
N LEU A 143 -0.28 -9.79 -6.88
CA LEU A 143 1.17 -9.76 -7.05
C LEU A 143 1.57 -9.07 -8.36
N ALA A 144 0.88 -9.38 -9.46
CA ALA A 144 1.14 -8.73 -10.74
C ALA A 144 0.89 -7.22 -10.69
N ASN A 145 -0.17 -6.77 -10.01
CA ASN A 145 -0.47 -5.35 -9.83
C ASN A 145 0.62 -4.64 -9.00
N VAL A 146 1.02 -5.20 -7.86
CA VAL A 146 2.07 -4.63 -6.99
C VAL A 146 3.42 -4.60 -7.71
N ALA A 147 3.76 -5.67 -8.43
CA ALA A 147 5.01 -5.72 -9.20
C ALA A 147 5.08 -4.61 -10.27
N ASN A 148 3.97 -4.27 -10.92
CA ASN A 148 3.93 -3.14 -11.85
C ASN A 148 4.19 -1.81 -11.12
N THR A 149 3.58 -1.60 -9.95
CA THR A 149 3.82 -0.40 -9.13
C THR A 149 5.29 -0.30 -8.68
N VAL A 150 5.92 -1.41 -8.28
CA VAL A 150 7.35 -1.47 -7.92
C VAL A 150 8.22 -0.94 -9.06
N VAL A 151 7.97 -1.38 -10.29
CA VAL A 151 8.72 -0.90 -11.47
C VAL A 151 8.44 0.57 -11.75
N GLU A 152 7.17 1.00 -11.72
CA GLU A 152 6.78 2.41 -11.91
C GLU A 152 7.41 3.33 -10.85
N GLN A 153 7.65 2.82 -9.65
CA GLN A 153 8.32 3.51 -8.56
C GLN A 153 9.84 3.31 -8.56
N ASN A 154 10.47 2.85 -9.64
CA ASN A 154 11.93 2.68 -9.74
C ASN A 154 12.54 1.86 -8.58
N GLN A 155 11.82 0.81 -8.19
CA GLN A 155 12.27 -0.28 -7.33
C GLN A 155 12.54 -1.52 -8.20
N PHE A 156 13.43 -2.39 -7.74
CA PHE A 156 13.99 -3.50 -8.54
C PHE A 156 13.82 -4.87 -7.87
N TYR A 157 13.30 -4.90 -6.65
CA TYR A 157 13.14 -6.12 -5.86
C TYR A 157 11.94 -5.99 -4.92
N LEU A 158 11.26 -7.10 -4.66
CA LEU A 158 10.03 -7.17 -3.87
C LEU A 158 10.04 -8.42 -2.99
N GLU A 159 10.02 -8.22 -1.68
CA GLU A 159 9.67 -9.23 -0.68
C GLU A 159 8.29 -8.87 -0.09
N THR A 160 7.32 -9.75 -0.23
CA THR A 160 5.93 -9.50 0.19
C THR A 160 5.45 -10.57 1.17
N LEU A 161 4.64 -10.14 2.14
CA LEU A 161 4.04 -10.96 3.21
C LEU A 161 2.59 -11.34 2.89
#